data_AF-A0A1W2M1Z1-F1
#
_entry.id   AF-A0A1W2M1Z1-F1
#
_cell.length_a   1.000
_cell.length_b   1.000
_cell.length_c   1.000
_cell.angle_alpha   90.00
_cell.angle_beta   90.00
_cell.angle_gamma   90.00
#
_symmetry.space_group_name_H-M   'P 1'
#
loop_
_entity.id
_entity.type
_entity.pdbx_description
1 polymer ?
#
loop_
_entity_poly.entity_id
_entity_poly.type
_entity_poly.pdbx_seq_one_letter_code
_entity_poly.pdbx_strand_id
1 'polypeptide(L)'
;MEELVTHLSAAAVWLRQLAVAAERPAVPVELEQVCDELSGQASRISGLAETLAEVDNIITEERPLARTFGGTEPWGFAAYGADTDKTRYGKRLSTVLTHHQVAALARPDTPWRADQAEPGIPYLEGLDGLPELDRWESKRADKRRAAEREKRIREQTRAEPCTTCGAEPGRECQTRTGRLAEMPHQARRQAAVATIDGTAEPAAASA
;
A
#
# COMPACT_ATOMS: atom_id res chain seq x y z
N MET A 1 11.53 0.66 11.51
CA MET A 1 10.11 0.38 11.79
C MET A 1 9.78 0.54 13.28
N GLU A 2 10.80 0.77 14.11
CA GLU A 2 10.75 1.10 15.54
C GLU A 2 9.62 2.07 15.97
N GLU A 3 9.44 3.21 15.31
CA GLU A 3 8.40 4.18 15.67
C GLU A 3 6.98 3.57 15.56
N LEU A 4 6.72 2.82 14.49
CA LEU A 4 5.43 2.14 14.28
C LEU A 4 5.18 1.05 15.35
N VAL A 5 6.21 0.27 15.69
CA VAL A 5 6.14 -0.74 16.76
C VAL A 5 5.82 -0.09 18.11
N THR A 6 6.47 1.05 18.39
CA THR A 6 6.26 1.83 19.62
C THR A 6 4.81 2.31 19.71
N HIS A 7 4.27 2.86 18.62
CA HIS A 7 2.89 3.33 18.60
C HIS A 7 1.85 2.21 18.71
N LEU A 8 2.08 1.06 18.08
CA LEU A 8 1.18 -0.10 18.23
C LEU A 8 1.18 -0.62 19.67
N SER A 9 2.37 -0.74 20.29
CA SER A 9 2.50 -1.14 21.69
C SER A 9 1.75 -0.17 22.62
N ALA A 10 1.91 1.14 22.41
CA ALA A 10 1.19 2.16 23.17
C ALA A 10 -0.34 2.08 22.98
N ALA A 11 -0.81 1.89 21.75
CA ALA A 11 -2.23 1.73 21.46
C ALA A 11 -2.83 0.49 22.14
N ALA A 12 -2.11 -0.63 22.17
CA ALA A 12 -2.55 -1.82 22.90
C ALA A 12 -2.67 -1.58 24.42
N VAL A 13 -1.76 -0.80 25.01
CA VAL A 13 -1.84 -0.39 26.42
C VAL A 13 -3.08 0.48 26.67
N TRP A 14 -3.32 1.48 25.83
CA TRP A 14 -4.49 2.35 25.97
C TRP A 14 -5.81 1.59 25.86
N LEU A 15 -5.93 0.64 24.91
CA LEU A 15 -7.13 -0.19 24.80
C LEU A 15 -7.39 -1.03 26.07
N ARG A 16 -6.34 -1.60 26.67
CA ARG A 16 -6.47 -2.30 27.96
C ARG A 16 -6.89 -1.36 29.09
N GLN A 17 -6.34 -0.15 29.14
CA GLN A 17 -6.73 0.85 30.13
C GLN A 17 -8.19 1.27 29.97
N LEU A 18 -8.69 1.38 28.73
CA LEU A 18 -10.10 1.64 28.45
C LEU A 18 -11.00 0.48 28.90
N ALA A 19 -10.59 -0.78 28.67
CA ALA A 19 -11.32 -1.94 29.15
C ALA A 19 -11.45 -1.92 30.69
N VAL A 20 -10.34 -1.69 31.40
CA VAL A 20 -10.33 -1.58 32.87
C VAL A 20 -11.19 -0.42 33.37
N ALA A 21 -11.17 0.72 32.68
CA ALA A 21 -12.03 1.85 33.04
C ALA A 21 -13.53 1.53 32.85
N ALA A 22 -13.87 0.71 31.85
CA ALA A 22 -15.24 0.29 31.58
C ALA A 22 -15.79 -0.73 32.58
N GLU A 23 -14.95 -1.39 33.38
CA GLU A 23 -15.38 -2.31 34.46
C GLU A 23 -16.15 -1.61 35.60
N ARG A 24 -15.98 -0.28 35.74
CA ARG A 24 -16.61 0.52 36.81
C ARG A 24 -17.28 1.77 36.23
N PRO A 25 -18.39 1.60 35.48
CA PRO A 25 -19.08 2.74 34.91
C PRO A 25 -19.72 3.60 36.01
N ALA A 26 -19.79 4.91 35.79
CA ALA A 26 -20.44 5.85 36.72
C ALA A 26 -21.96 5.62 36.87
N VAL A 27 -22.55 4.86 35.94
CA VAL A 27 -23.97 4.49 35.89
C VAL A 27 -24.03 2.96 35.79
N PRO A 28 -24.96 2.27 36.48
CA PRO A 28 -25.03 0.80 36.48
C PRO A 28 -25.51 0.26 35.13
N VAL A 29 -24.58 0.10 34.19
CA VAL A 29 -24.78 -0.49 32.87
C VAL A 29 -23.79 -1.63 32.70
N GLU A 30 -24.26 -2.76 32.18
CA GLU A 30 -23.39 -3.91 31.87
C GLU A 30 -22.59 -3.62 30.60
N LEU A 31 -21.27 -3.73 30.69
CA LEU A 31 -20.31 -3.40 29.64
C LEU A 31 -19.32 -4.55 29.35
N GLU A 32 -19.54 -5.76 29.88
CA GLU A 32 -18.70 -6.95 29.66
C GLU A 32 -18.27 -7.12 28.20
N GLN A 33 -19.24 -7.08 27.26
CA GLN A 33 -18.95 -7.23 25.83
C GLN A 33 -17.98 -6.16 25.30
N VAL A 34 -18.08 -4.92 25.78
CA VAL A 34 -17.19 -3.81 25.39
C VAL A 34 -15.79 -4.03 25.96
N CYS A 35 -15.69 -4.45 27.22
CA CYS A 35 -14.41 -4.78 27.86
C CYS A 35 -13.67 -5.91 27.11
N ASP A 36 -14.41 -6.95 26.73
CA ASP A 36 -13.88 -8.08 25.96
C ASP A 36 -13.43 -7.65 24.56
N GLU A 37 -14.21 -6.81 23.88
CA GLU A 37 -13.84 -6.29 22.56
C GLU A 37 -12.56 -5.45 22.62
N LEU A 38 -12.47 -4.52 23.58
CA LEU A 38 -11.28 -3.68 23.79
C LEU A 38 -10.04 -4.52 24.10
N SER A 39 -10.19 -5.53 24.97
CA SER A 39 -9.11 -6.46 25.33
C SER A 39 -8.69 -7.32 24.13
N GLY A 40 -9.65 -7.79 23.33
CA GLY A 40 -9.40 -8.53 22.10
C GLY A 40 -8.67 -7.69 21.05
N GLN A 41 -9.07 -6.44 20.86
CA GLN A 41 -8.38 -5.50 19.97
C GLN A 41 -6.96 -5.20 20.47
N ALA A 42 -6.77 -4.99 21.77
CA ALA A 42 -5.45 -4.78 22.36
C ALA A 42 -4.50 -5.96 22.11
N SER A 43 -4.99 -7.20 22.28
CA SER A 43 -4.21 -8.41 21.99
C SER A 43 -3.82 -8.52 20.52
N ARG A 44 -4.73 -8.22 19.59
CA ARG A 44 -4.43 -8.21 18.15
C ARG A 44 -3.39 -7.16 17.79
N ILE A 45 -3.50 -5.95 18.33
CA ILE A 45 -2.53 -4.86 18.08
C ILE A 45 -1.16 -5.21 18.67
N SER A 46 -1.12 -5.82 19.87
CA SER A 46 0.13 -6.31 20.48
C SER A 46 0.81 -7.35 19.58
N GLY A 47 0.06 -8.33 19.06
CA GLY A 47 0.61 -9.33 18.14
C GLY A 47 1.14 -8.72 16.83
N LEU A 48 0.51 -7.66 16.32
CA LEU A 48 1.03 -6.90 15.19
C LEU A 48 2.33 -6.16 15.53
N ALA A 49 2.43 -5.57 16.73
CA ALA A 49 3.64 -4.91 17.19
C ALA A 49 4.81 -5.90 17.32
N GLU A 50 4.55 -7.08 17.89
CA GLU A 50 5.52 -8.18 18.01
C GLU A 50 6.00 -8.66 16.63
N THR A 51 5.08 -8.88 15.69
CA THR A 51 5.41 -9.28 14.31
C THR A 51 6.32 -8.24 13.63
N LEU A 52 6.01 -6.96 13.78
CA LEU A 52 6.80 -5.89 13.16
C LEU A 52 8.15 -5.68 13.86
N ALA A 53 8.23 -5.89 15.17
CA ALA A 53 9.49 -5.87 15.91
C ALA A 53 10.40 -7.02 15.45
N GLU A 54 9.86 -8.21 15.23
CA GLU A 54 10.62 -9.35 14.70
C GLU A 54 11.15 -9.05 13.28
N VAL A 55 10.33 -8.49 12.41
CA VAL A 55 10.74 -8.09 11.06
C VAL A 55 11.83 -7.01 11.10
N ASP A 56 11.72 -6.03 12.00
CA ASP A 56 12.74 -5.01 12.21
C ASP A 56 14.06 -5.63 12.68
N ASN A 57 14.02 -6.55 13.66
CA ASN A 57 15.20 -7.28 14.12
C ASN A 57 15.85 -8.12 13.01
N ILE A 58 15.05 -8.81 12.19
CA ILE A 58 15.56 -9.57 11.03
C ILE A 58 16.35 -8.66 10.09
N ILE A 59 15.83 -7.46 9.81
CA ILE A 59 16.43 -6.52 8.86
C ILE A 59 17.65 -5.84 9.48
N THR A 60 17.53 -5.32 10.70
CA THR A 60 18.56 -4.54 11.40
C THR A 60 19.75 -5.40 11.86
N GLU A 61 19.50 -6.62 12.34
CA GLU A 61 20.57 -7.56 12.69
C GLU A 61 21.12 -8.32 11.47
N GLU A 62 20.66 -7.96 10.26
CA GLU A 62 21.06 -8.59 8.99
C GLU A 62 20.93 -10.12 9.02
N ARG A 63 19.86 -10.62 9.64
CA ARG A 63 19.65 -12.07 9.72
C ARG A 63 19.55 -12.63 8.30
N PRO A 64 20.37 -13.63 7.95
CA PRO A 64 20.44 -14.12 6.59
C PRO A 64 19.09 -14.73 6.19
N LEU A 65 18.50 -14.18 5.13
CA LEU A 65 17.30 -14.73 4.53
C LEU A 65 17.69 -15.86 3.57
N ALA A 66 16.81 -16.85 3.42
CA ALA A 66 16.98 -17.84 2.36
C ALA A 66 17.10 -17.14 0.99
N ARG A 67 18.05 -17.61 0.17
CA ARG A 67 18.38 -16.98 -1.12
C ARG A 67 17.18 -16.93 -2.06
N THR A 68 16.33 -17.94 -2.03
CA THR A 68 15.29 -18.15 -3.04
C THR A 68 13.98 -18.58 -2.40
N PHE A 69 12.85 -18.32 -3.09
CA PHE A 69 11.57 -18.95 -2.76
C PHE A 69 11.49 -20.33 -3.42
N GLY A 70 12.16 -21.33 -2.85
CA GLY A 70 12.04 -22.74 -3.30
C GLY A 70 12.58 -23.03 -4.72
N GLY A 71 13.53 -22.22 -5.21
CA GLY A 71 14.17 -22.36 -6.52
C GLY A 71 15.67 -22.01 -6.49
N THR A 72 16.28 -21.68 -7.63
CA THR A 72 17.71 -21.32 -7.71
C THR A 72 17.98 -19.82 -7.89
N GLU A 73 16.96 -19.01 -8.21
CA GLU A 73 17.11 -17.58 -8.46
C GLU A 73 16.88 -16.72 -7.20
N PRO A 74 17.71 -15.70 -6.93
CA PRO A 74 17.53 -14.81 -5.79
C PRO A 74 16.19 -14.08 -5.85
N TRP A 75 15.47 -13.96 -4.73
CA TRP A 75 14.16 -13.28 -4.72
C TRP A 75 14.22 -11.80 -5.14
N GLY A 76 15.37 -11.13 -5.01
CA GLY A 76 15.62 -9.78 -5.53
C GLY A 76 15.90 -9.72 -7.04
N PHE A 77 16.62 -10.71 -7.59
CA PHE A 77 17.00 -10.76 -9.01
C PHE A 77 15.92 -11.40 -9.89
N ALA A 78 15.26 -12.47 -9.42
CA ALA A 78 14.19 -13.18 -10.13
C ALA A 78 12.99 -12.26 -10.47
N ALA A 79 12.74 -11.24 -9.63
CA ALA A 79 11.66 -10.28 -9.85
C ALA A 79 11.95 -9.24 -10.95
N TYR A 80 13.23 -8.96 -11.25
CA TYR A 80 13.64 -7.95 -12.25
C TYR A 80 14.26 -8.57 -13.52
N GLY A 81 15.13 -9.59 -13.36
CA GLY A 81 15.83 -10.25 -14.47
C GLY A 81 14.99 -11.22 -15.30
N ALA A 82 13.93 -11.81 -14.74
CA ALA A 82 13.06 -12.73 -15.47
C ALA A 82 11.95 -12.05 -16.29
N ASP A 83 11.75 -10.73 -16.09
CA ASP A 83 10.68 -9.96 -16.73
C ASP A 83 11.04 -8.47 -16.76
N THR A 84 12.09 -8.13 -17.52
CA THR A 84 12.53 -6.75 -17.77
C THR A 84 11.41 -5.85 -18.30
N ASP A 85 10.44 -6.43 -19.01
CA ASP A 85 9.32 -5.70 -19.61
C ASP A 85 8.08 -5.62 -18.69
N LYS A 86 8.12 -6.24 -17.50
CA LYS A 86 7.00 -6.32 -16.54
C LYS A 86 5.73 -6.98 -17.14
N THR A 87 5.87 -7.77 -18.21
CA THR A 87 4.76 -8.34 -19.02
C THR A 87 4.40 -9.77 -18.67
N ARG A 88 5.37 -10.59 -18.22
CA ARG A 88 5.19 -12.05 -18.10
C ARG A 88 4.68 -12.48 -16.72
N TYR A 89 5.11 -11.84 -15.64
CA TYR A 89 4.79 -12.27 -14.27
C TYR A 89 3.81 -11.39 -13.52
N GLY A 90 3.28 -10.33 -14.13
CA GLY A 90 2.19 -9.51 -13.62
C GLY A 90 2.08 -9.52 -12.09
N LYS A 91 2.96 -8.80 -11.39
CA LYS A 91 2.90 -8.57 -9.92
C LYS A 91 3.16 -9.77 -8.98
N ARG A 92 3.69 -10.93 -9.41
CA ARG A 92 3.74 -12.11 -8.52
C ARG A 92 4.94 -12.30 -7.60
N LEU A 93 6.05 -11.60 -7.78
CA LEU A 93 7.00 -11.35 -6.68
C LEU A 93 7.30 -9.86 -6.69
N SER A 94 6.70 -9.14 -5.74
CA SER A 94 7.13 -7.78 -5.45
C SER A 94 8.61 -7.85 -5.09
N THR A 95 9.44 -7.05 -5.75
CA THR A 95 10.88 -6.97 -5.47
C THR A 95 11.15 -6.62 -3.99
N VAL A 96 10.22 -5.86 -3.39
CA VAL A 96 10.16 -5.62 -1.95
C VAL A 96 9.26 -6.68 -1.29
N LEU A 97 9.80 -7.42 -0.33
CA LEU A 97 9.08 -8.48 0.37
C LEU A 97 8.01 -7.92 1.32
N THR A 98 6.93 -8.68 1.50
CA THR A 98 5.98 -8.43 2.59
C THR A 98 6.57 -8.87 3.93
N HIS A 99 6.04 -8.34 5.04
CA HIS A 99 6.50 -8.73 6.38
C HIS A 99 6.37 -10.25 6.62
N HIS A 100 5.30 -10.90 6.14
CA HIS A 100 5.15 -12.35 6.19
C HIS A 100 6.24 -13.10 5.41
N GLN A 101 6.65 -12.57 4.26
CA GLN A 101 7.73 -13.15 3.45
C GLN A 101 9.09 -12.99 4.13
N VAL A 102 9.35 -11.83 4.74
CA VAL A 102 10.57 -11.62 5.54
C VAL A 102 10.62 -12.61 6.70
N ALA A 103 9.55 -12.72 7.48
CA ALA A 103 9.46 -13.65 8.59
C ALA A 103 9.57 -15.13 8.15
N ALA A 104 8.94 -15.52 7.04
CA ALA A 104 8.99 -16.89 6.53
C ALA A 104 10.36 -17.29 5.95
N LEU A 105 11.10 -16.32 5.39
CA LEU A 105 12.46 -16.56 4.89
C LEU A 105 13.52 -16.46 5.99
N ALA A 106 13.22 -15.75 7.08
CA ALA A 106 14.04 -15.74 8.27
C ALA A 106 13.93 -17.11 8.94
N ARG A 107 15.05 -17.83 9.00
CA ARG A 107 15.10 -19.17 9.59
C ARG A 107 15.35 -19.08 11.09
N PRO A 108 14.39 -19.46 11.96
CA PRO A 108 14.61 -19.45 13.41
C PRO A 108 15.47 -20.62 13.91
N ASP A 109 15.64 -21.67 13.11
CA ASP A 109 15.98 -23.03 13.53
C ASP A 109 17.19 -23.65 12.82
N THR A 110 17.83 -22.95 11.88
CA THR A 110 19.03 -23.45 11.18
C THR A 110 20.25 -22.60 11.53
N PRO A 111 21.16 -23.05 12.43
CA PRO A 111 22.39 -22.31 12.68
C PRO A 111 23.22 -22.23 11.40
N TRP A 112 23.69 -21.02 11.07
CA TRP A 112 24.54 -20.63 9.93
C TRP A 112 25.82 -21.48 9.74
N ARG A 113 26.12 -22.37 10.70
CA ARG A 113 27.31 -23.22 10.78
C ARG A 113 27.02 -24.73 10.77
N ALA A 114 25.84 -25.16 10.31
CA ALA A 114 25.74 -26.53 9.84
C ALA A 114 26.43 -26.57 8.47
N ASP A 115 27.39 -27.47 8.28
CA ASP A 115 28.20 -27.63 7.07
C ASP A 115 27.38 -27.88 5.76
N GLN A 116 26.05 -27.89 5.87
CA GLN A 116 25.07 -28.14 4.80
C GLN A 116 24.09 -26.97 4.56
N ALA A 117 24.19 -25.85 5.30
CA ALA A 117 23.29 -24.71 5.09
C ALA A 117 23.77 -23.85 3.91
N GLU A 118 22.94 -23.68 2.88
CA GLU A 118 23.22 -22.71 1.82
C GLU A 118 23.37 -21.30 2.42
N PRO A 119 24.43 -20.55 2.06
CA PRO A 119 24.64 -19.20 2.58
C PRO A 119 23.46 -18.30 2.22
N GLY A 120 22.81 -17.64 3.19
CA GLY A 120 21.72 -16.69 2.93
C GLY A 120 22.20 -15.33 2.37
N ILE A 121 21.29 -14.36 2.30
CA ILE A 121 21.60 -12.95 1.94
C ILE A 121 20.85 -12.02 2.92
N PRO A 122 21.49 -10.99 3.50
CA PRO A 122 20.82 -9.93 4.25
C PRO A 122 19.72 -9.25 3.42
N TYR A 123 18.62 -8.87 4.07
CA TYR A 123 17.48 -8.27 3.35
C TYR A 123 17.86 -7.02 2.54
N LEU A 124 18.66 -6.12 3.12
CA LEU A 124 19.08 -4.87 2.46
C LEU A 124 20.03 -5.11 1.28
N GLU A 125 20.95 -6.06 1.40
CA GLU A 125 21.82 -6.46 0.28
C GLU A 125 21.01 -7.04 -0.88
N GLY A 126 19.94 -7.78 -0.60
CA GLY A 126 19.01 -8.29 -1.61
C GLY A 126 18.28 -7.20 -2.40
N LEU A 127 18.29 -5.95 -1.92
CA LEU A 127 17.68 -4.80 -2.58
C LEU A 127 18.67 -3.92 -3.36
N ASP A 128 19.98 -4.16 -3.21
CA ASP A 128 21.00 -3.33 -3.85
C ASP A 128 20.95 -3.43 -5.39
N GLY A 129 21.17 -2.30 -6.07
CA GLY A 129 21.11 -2.21 -7.53
C GLY A 129 19.72 -2.27 -8.17
N LEU A 130 18.63 -2.36 -7.38
CA LEU A 130 17.27 -2.33 -7.90
C LEU A 130 16.85 -0.92 -8.36
N PRO A 131 16.34 -0.76 -9.58
CA PRO A 131 15.92 0.55 -10.07
C PRO A 131 14.60 1.00 -9.42
N GLU A 132 14.43 2.32 -9.33
CA GLU A 132 13.21 2.99 -8.83
C GLU A 132 12.87 2.70 -7.35
N LEU A 133 13.78 2.11 -6.58
CA LEU A 133 13.55 1.82 -5.15
C LEU A 133 13.41 3.11 -4.32
N ASP A 134 14.07 4.19 -4.72
CA ASP A 134 13.95 5.53 -4.15
C ASP A 134 12.54 6.13 -4.32
N ARG A 135 11.78 5.65 -5.31
CA ARG A 135 10.39 6.04 -5.60
C ARG A 135 9.38 4.99 -5.16
N TRP A 136 9.84 3.90 -4.56
CA TRP A 136 8.96 2.83 -4.13
C TRP A 136 8.01 3.34 -3.04
N GLU A 137 6.75 2.94 -3.15
CA GLU A 137 5.78 3.13 -2.09
C GLU A 137 4.93 1.88 -1.89
N SER A 138 4.27 1.80 -0.73
CA SER A 138 3.36 0.70 -0.47
C SER A 138 2.20 0.70 -1.49
N LYS A 139 1.71 -0.49 -1.85
CA LYS A 139 0.51 -0.67 -2.70
C LYS A 139 -0.72 0.11 -2.19
N ARG A 140 -0.78 0.42 -0.88
CA ARG A 140 -1.85 1.23 -0.28
C ARG A 140 -1.68 2.72 -0.61
N ALA A 141 -0.46 3.24 -0.58
CA ALA A 141 -0.16 4.60 -0.98
C ALA A 141 -0.48 4.82 -2.47
N ASP A 142 -0.12 3.85 -3.33
CA ASP A 142 -0.42 3.91 -4.77
C ASP A 142 -1.92 4.01 -5.01
N LYS A 143 -2.70 3.14 -4.34
CA LYS A 143 -4.16 3.15 -4.43
C LYS A 143 -4.76 4.48 -3.96
N ARG A 144 -4.23 5.06 -2.88
CA ARG A 144 -4.69 6.36 -2.37
C ARG A 144 -4.41 7.46 -3.39
N ARG A 145 -3.19 7.54 -3.93
CA ARG A 145 -2.83 8.53 -4.97
C ARG A 145 -3.67 8.36 -6.23
N ALA A 146 -3.91 7.12 -6.65
CA ALA A 146 -4.79 6.83 -7.78
C ALA A 146 -6.23 7.27 -7.54
N ALA A 147 -6.77 7.02 -6.33
CA ALA A 147 -8.11 7.46 -5.95
C ALA A 147 -8.22 8.99 -5.89
N GLU A 148 -7.21 9.67 -5.34
CA GLU A 148 -7.13 11.13 -5.30
C GLU A 148 -7.00 11.74 -6.70
N ARG A 149 -6.20 11.11 -7.57
CA ARG A 149 -6.11 11.50 -8.99
C ARG A 149 -7.45 11.32 -9.70
N GLU A 150 -8.13 10.19 -9.53
CA GLU A 150 -9.45 9.96 -10.13
C GLU A 150 -10.50 10.95 -9.59
N LYS A 151 -10.46 11.31 -8.31
CA LYS A 151 -11.29 12.37 -7.75
C LYS A 151 -11.05 13.70 -8.46
N ARG A 152 -9.79 14.11 -8.60
CA ARG A 152 -9.41 15.34 -9.33
C ARG A 152 -9.84 15.30 -10.80
N ILE A 153 -9.70 14.16 -11.47
CA ILE A 153 -10.18 13.98 -12.85
C ILE A 153 -11.69 14.18 -12.94
N ARG A 154 -12.47 13.66 -12.00
CA ARG A 154 -13.93 13.85 -12.01
C ARG A 154 -14.32 15.31 -11.80
N GLU A 155 -13.68 15.98 -10.86
CA GLU A 155 -13.88 17.42 -10.62
C GLU A 155 -13.50 18.24 -11.86
N GLN A 156 -12.32 17.99 -12.44
CA GLN A 156 -11.86 18.65 -13.66
C GLN A 156 -12.75 18.34 -14.85
N THR A 157 -13.23 17.10 -15.01
CA THR A 157 -14.14 16.73 -16.11
C THR A 157 -15.41 17.58 -16.08
N ARG A 158 -15.91 17.93 -14.89
CA ARG A 158 -17.05 18.85 -14.78
C ARG A 158 -16.69 20.29 -15.12
N ALA A 159 -15.45 20.72 -14.87
CA ALA A 159 -14.97 22.06 -15.23
C ALA A 159 -14.65 22.23 -16.72
N GLU A 160 -14.33 21.15 -17.44
CA GLU A 160 -14.07 21.20 -18.88
C GLU A 160 -15.38 21.42 -19.69
N PRO A 161 -15.36 22.20 -20.78
CA PRO A 161 -16.45 22.19 -21.76
C PRO A 161 -16.51 20.86 -22.53
N CYS A 162 -17.70 20.44 -22.93
CA CYS A 162 -17.87 19.23 -23.73
C CYS A 162 -18.01 19.56 -25.22
N THR A 163 -16.97 19.28 -26.00
CA THR A 163 -16.98 19.48 -27.47
C THR A 163 -17.96 18.55 -28.20
N THR A 164 -18.34 17.42 -27.60
CA THR A 164 -19.26 16.44 -28.21
C THR A 164 -20.73 16.87 -28.18
N CYS A 165 -21.19 17.47 -27.08
CA CYS A 165 -22.60 17.85 -26.90
C CYS A 165 -22.82 19.34 -26.60
N GLY A 166 -21.76 20.14 -26.59
CA GLY A 166 -21.80 21.57 -26.27
C GLY A 166 -22.04 21.89 -24.80
N ALA A 167 -22.04 20.89 -23.90
CA ALA A 167 -22.25 21.15 -22.47
C ALA A 167 -21.16 22.06 -21.89
N GLU A 168 -21.58 23.18 -21.31
CA GLU A 168 -20.71 24.16 -20.68
C GLU A 168 -20.03 23.60 -19.39
N PRO A 169 -18.95 24.25 -18.92
CA PRO A 169 -18.40 24.00 -17.59
C PRO A 169 -19.48 23.99 -16.50
N GLY A 170 -19.41 23.05 -15.57
CA GLY A 170 -20.36 22.86 -14.49
C GLY A 170 -21.62 22.05 -14.85
N ARG A 171 -21.96 21.93 -16.15
CA ARG A 171 -23.13 21.20 -16.64
C ARG A 171 -22.82 19.74 -16.95
N GLU A 172 -23.80 18.88 -16.77
CA GLU A 172 -23.74 17.46 -17.15
C GLU A 172 -23.85 17.30 -18.68
N CYS A 173 -23.22 16.25 -19.21
CA CYS A 173 -23.36 15.93 -20.62
C CYS A 173 -24.78 15.43 -20.92
N GLN A 174 -25.25 15.70 -22.13
CA GLN A 174 -26.52 15.19 -22.63
C GLN A 174 -26.31 14.24 -23.80
N THR A 175 -27.14 13.21 -23.88
CA THR A 175 -27.20 12.32 -25.04
C THR A 175 -27.80 13.06 -26.23
N ARG A 176 -27.70 12.47 -27.43
CA ARG A 176 -28.28 13.05 -28.66
C ARG A 176 -29.78 13.32 -28.57
N THR A 177 -30.50 12.65 -27.67
CA THR A 177 -31.95 12.84 -27.44
C THR A 177 -32.26 13.88 -26.36
N GLY A 178 -31.25 14.59 -25.84
CA GLY A 178 -31.40 15.63 -24.81
C GLY A 178 -31.53 15.10 -23.38
N ARG A 179 -31.36 13.79 -23.15
CA ARG A 179 -31.36 13.21 -21.80
C ARG A 179 -30.00 13.40 -21.13
N LEU A 180 -29.97 13.54 -19.79
CA LEU A 180 -28.72 13.54 -19.04
C LEU A 180 -27.98 12.21 -19.24
N ALA A 181 -26.69 12.29 -19.52
CA ALA A 181 -25.84 11.12 -19.69
C ALA A 181 -25.33 10.66 -18.31
N GLU A 182 -25.38 9.35 -18.06
CA GLU A 182 -24.85 8.76 -16.81
C GLU A 182 -23.33 8.95 -16.67
N MET A 183 -22.63 9.11 -17.80
CA MET A 183 -21.20 9.37 -17.85
C MET A 183 -20.88 10.55 -18.78
N PRO A 184 -19.83 11.33 -18.48
CA PRO A 184 -19.35 12.35 -19.39
C PRO A 184 -18.82 11.72 -20.67
N HIS A 185 -18.96 12.42 -21.80
CA HIS A 185 -18.37 11.98 -23.07
C HIS A 185 -16.85 11.79 -22.93
N GLN A 186 -16.33 10.76 -23.59
CA GLN A 186 -14.92 10.35 -23.49
C GLN A 186 -13.95 11.50 -23.80
N ALA A 187 -14.24 12.32 -24.82
CA ALA A 187 -13.42 13.48 -25.19
C ALA A 187 -13.28 14.49 -24.04
N ARG A 188 -14.36 14.75 -23.30
CA ARG A 188 -14.35 15.66 -22.13
C ARG A 188 -13.51 15.10 -21.00
N ARG A 189 -13.63 13.80 -20.72
CA ARG A 189 -12.80 13.12 -19.70
C ARG A 189 -11.32 13.11 -20.11
N GLN A 190 -11.02 12.89 -21.38
CA GLN A 190 -9.65 12.91 -21.90
C GLN A 190 -9.01 14.29 -21.77
N ALA A 191 -9.74 15.36 -22.09
CA ALA A 191 -9.27 16.73 -21.86
C ALA A 191 -8.95 16.97 -20.37
N ALA A 192 -9.85 16.57 -19.46
CA ALA A 192 -9.61 16.68 -18.03
C ALA A 192 -8.40 15.87 -17.54
N VAL A 193 -8.20 14.66 -18.08
CA VAL A 193 -7.01 13.85 -17.80
C VAL A 193 -5.75 14.56 -18.27
N ALA A 194 -5.74 15.12 -19.48
CA ALA A 194 -4.59 15.85 -20.01
C ALA A 194 -4.24 17.07 -19.16
N THR A 195 -5.25 17.80 -18.67
CA THR A 195 -5.07 18.91 -17.73
C THR A 195 -4.46 18.45 -16.40
N ILE A 196 -4.98 17.37 -15.80
CA ILE A 196 -4.48 16.84 -14.52
C ILE A 196 -3.07 16.26 -14.62
N ASP A 197 -2.74 15.61 -15.75
CA ASP A 197 -1.42 15.01 -15.98
C ASP A 197 -0.40 16.02 -16.53
N GLY A 198 -0.80 17.27 -16.76
CA GLY A 198 0.08 18.33 -17.28
C GLY A 198 0.50 18.11 -18.74
N THR A 199 -0.28 17.35 -19.51
CA THR A 199 -0.03 17.05 -20.94
C THR A 199 -0.90 17.89 -21.89
N ALA A 200 -1.74 18.76 -21.35
CA ALA A 200 -2.42 19.78 -22.14
C ALA A 200 -1.42 20.86 -22.57
N GLU A 201 -1.04 20.87 -23.86
CA GLU A 201 -0.39 22.04 -24.44
C GLU A 201 -1.31 23.26 -24.24
N PRO A 202 -0.79 24.40 -23.77
CA PRO A 202 -1.60 25.62 -23.67
C PRO A 202 -2.09 25.96 -25.07
N ALA A 203 -3.41 26.01 -25.24
CA ALA A 203 -4.02 26.47 -26.48
C ALA A 203 -3.44 27.85 -26.80
N ALA A 204 -2.71 27.93 -27.92
CA ALA A 204 -2.11 29.16 -28.40
C ALA A 204 -3.17 30.25 -28.43
N ALA A 205 -2.98 31.28 -27.60
CA ALA A 205 -3.79 32.49 -27.60
C ALA A 205 -3.76 33.05 -29.02
N SER A 206 -4.88 32.91 -29.73
CA SER A 206 -5.04 33.47 -31.07
C SER A 206 -5.24 34.98 -30.91
N ALA A 207 -4.25 35.74 -31.39
CA ALA A 207 -4.29 37.19 -31.54
C ALA A 207 -5.16 37.60 -32.74
#